data_AF-A0A3R7UCP4-F1
#
_entry.id   AF-A0A3R7UCP4-F1
#
_cell.length_a   1.000
_cell.length_b   1.000
_cell.length_c   1.000
_cell.angle_alpha   90.00
_cell.angle_beta   90.00
_cell.angle_gamma   90.00
#
_symmetry.space_group_name_H-M   'P 1'
#
loop_
_entity.id
_entity.type
_entity.pdbx_description
1 polymer ?
#
loop_
_entity_poly.entity_id
_entity_poly.type
_entity_poly.pdbx_seq_one_letter_code
_entity_poly.pdbx_strand_id
1 'polypeptide(L)'
;MSDDINLDGIVLKRDTGVQDLVKWVGYLLILVGIVSGFAMPGVLVNHAAELVAVLGFIGTLTFVASGALFLALAKIIELLREIRDANHTIVD
;
A
#
# COMPACT_ATOMS: atom_id res chain seq x y z
N MET A 1 -32.29 32.41 23.20
CA MET A 1 -31.90 32.98 21.90
C MET A 1 -30.40 33.08 21.91
N SER A 2 -29.78 32.51 20.85
CA SER A 2 -28.34 32.25 20.62
C SER A 2 -27.76 31.14 21.51
N ASP A 3 -27.66 29.89 21.05
CA ASP A 3 -26.74 29.38 20.02
C ASP A 3 -25.30 29.72 20.36
N ASP A 4 -24.55 28.72 20.81
CA ASP A 4 -23.12 28.55 20.54
C ASP A 4 -22.77 27.08 20.80
N ILE A 5 -23.09 26.27 19.81
CA ILE A 5 -22.51 24.96 19.60
C ILE A 5 -21.00 25.21 19.48
N ASN A 6 -20.23 24.78 20.47
CA ASN A 6 -18.77 24.78 20.39
C ASN A 6 -18.32 23.69 19.40
N LEU A 7 -18.60 23.92 18.12
CA LEU A 7 -17.99 23.28 16.95
C LEU A 7 -16.57 23.84 16.84
N ASP A 8 -15.76 23.60 17.87
CA ASP A 8 -14.35 23.95 17.93
C ASP A 8 -13.61 23.12 16.88
N GLY A 9 -13.75 23.54 15.62
CA GLY A 9 -12.68 24.08 14.80
C GLY A 9 -11.59 23.12 14.37
N ILE A 10 -11.56 21.91 14.91
CA ILE A 10 -10.60 20.88 14.56
C ILE A 10 -11.38 19.88 13.72
N VAL A 11 -11.68 20.31 12.48
CA VAL A 11 -11.74 19.37 11.37
C VAL A 11 -10.34 18.73 11.34
N LEU A 12 -10.17 17.65 12.10
CA LEU A 12 -9.00 16.79 12.10
C LEU A 12 -8.67 16.55 10.64
N LYS A 13 -7.61 17.20 10.17
CA LYS A 13 -7.13 17.06 8.80
C LYS A 13 -7.05 15.56 8.53
N ARG A 14 -7.96 15.11 7.68
CA ARG A 14 -8.31 13.69 7.47
C ARG A 14 -7.02 12.95 7.20
N ASP A 15 -6.69 12.00 8.06
CA ASP A 15 -5.39 11.33 8.13
C ASP A 15 -5.05 10.58 6.83
N THR A 16 -4.55 11.33 5.84
CA THR A 16 -4.04 10.81 4.55
C THR A 16 -2.67 10.17 4.73
N GLY A 17 -1.97 10.49 5.84
CA GLY A 17 -0.63 9.99 6.12
C GLY A 17 -0.56 8.47 6.15
N VAL A 18 -1.55 7.80 6.77
CA VAL A 18 -1.60 6.33 6.82
C VAL A 18 -1.85 5.73 5.42
N GLN A 19 -2.71 6.34 4.60
CA GLN A 19 -3.00 5.83 3.26
C GLN A 19 -1.79 5.99 2.34
N ASP A 20 -1.11 7.14 2.39
CA ASP A 20 0.11 7.36 1.62
C ASP A 20 1.24 6.45 2.08
N LEU A 21 1.39 6.21 3.39
CA LEU A 21 2.36 5.25 3.91
C LEU A 21 2.10 3.84 3.36
N VAL A 22 0.85 3.36 3.36
CA VAL A 22 0.48 2.05 2.80
C VAL A 22 0.80 1.97 1.30
N LYS A 23 0.56 3.04 0.55
CA LYS A 23 0.94 3.12 -0.88
C LYS A 23 2.45 3.01 -1.06
N TRP A 24 3.22 3.79 -0.31
CA TRP A 24 4.68 3.79 -0.37
C TRP A 24 5.28 2.44 0.00
N VAL A 25 4.76 1.78 1.04
CA VAL A 25 5.15 0.41 1.39
C VAL A 25 4.83 -0.56 0.26
N GLY A 26 3.65 -0.46 -0.35
CA GLY A 26 3.27 -1.28 -1.50
C GLY A 26 4.22 -1.14 -2.68
N TYR A 27 4.56 0.11 -3.05
CA TYR A 27 5.53 0.37 -4.12
C TYR A 27 6.93 -0.14 -3.81
N LEU A 28 7.40 0.05 -2.57
CA LEU A 28 8.70 -0.42 -2.13
C LEU A 28 8.80 -1.95 -2.23
N LEU A 29 7.76 -2.67 -1.79
CA LEU A 29 7.72 -4.13 -1.88
C LEU A 29 7.78 -4.62 -3.33
N ILE A 30 7.03 -3.99 -4.25
CA ILE A 30 7.10 -4.32 -5.68
C ILE A 30 8.51 -4.08 -6.22
N LEU A 31 9.12 -2.94 -5.88
CA LEU A 31 10.45 -2.58 -6.34
C LEU A 31 11.52 -3.56 -5.83
N VAL A 32 11.47 -3.91 -4.53
CA VAL A 32 12.36 -4.92 -3.94
C VAL A 32 12.19 -6.28 -4.59
N GLY A 33 10.95 -6.71 -4.84
CA GLY A 33 10.65 -7.95 -5.55
C GLY A 33 11.27 -7.98 -6.94
N ILE A 34 11.04 -6.94 -7.75
CA ILE A 34 11.61 -6.83 -9.10
C ILE A 34 13.14 -6.84 -9.06
N VAL A 35 13.76 -5.98 -8.22
CA VAL A 35 15.23 -5.86 -8.14
C VAL A 35 15.87 -7.17 -7.70
N SER A 36 15.30 -7.86 -6.71
CA SER A 36 15.81 -9.15 -6.24
C SER A 36 15.68 -10.26 -7.30
N GLY A 37 14.59 -10.27 -8.07
CA GLY A 37 14.39 -11.20 -9.18
C GLY A 37 15.41 -11.03 -10.31
N PHE A 38 15.83 -9.80 -10.60
CA PHE A 38 16.86 -9.51 -11.62
C PHE A 38 18.30 -9.68 -11.10
N ALA A 39 18.54 -9.53 -9.79
CA ALA A 39 19.86 -9.68 -9.19
C ALA A 39 20.28 -11.15 -9.01
N MET A 40 19.34 -12.05 -8.71
CA MET A 40 19.63 -13.47 -8.46
C MET A 40 20.33 -14.21 -9.62
N PRO A 41 19.93 -14.03 -10.90
CA PRO A 41 20.60 -14.68 -12.04
C PRO A 41 22.10 -14.35 -12.16
N GLY A 42 22.54 -13.18 -11.71
CA GLY A 42 23.94 -12.75 -11.78
C GLY A 42 24.86 -13.41 -10.75
N VAL A 43 24.31 -13.98 -9.68
CA VAL A 43 25.06 -14.60 -8.57
C VAL A 43 25.17 -16.13 -8.71
N LEU A 44 24.29 -16.74 -9.52
CA LEU A 44 24.07 -18.19 -9.60
C LEU A 44 24.98 -18.93 -10.59
N VAL A 45 26.27 -18.56 -10.65
CA VAL A 45 27.26 -19.21 -11.54
C VAL A 45 27.70 -20.60 -11.03
N ASN A 46 27.33 -21.01 -9.82
CA ASN A 46 27.72 -22.29 -9.23
C ASN A 46 26.52 -23.21 -8.93
N HIS A 47 26.74 -24.52 -9.10
CA HIS A 47 25.82 -25.66 -9.16
C HIS A 47 24.71 -25.83 -8.07
N ALA A 48 24.52 -24.87 -7.15
CA ALA A 48 23.33 -24.75 -6.30
C ALA A 48 22.20 -23.93 -6.96
N ALA A 49 22.31 -23.71 -8.27
CA ALA A 49 21.55 -22.73 -9.03
C ALA A 49 20.02 -22.96 -9.02
N GLU A 50 19.56 -24.21 -9.07
CA GLU A 50 18.12 -24.50 -9.19
C GLU A 50 17.34 -24.19 -7.90
N LEU A 51 17.81 -24.67 -6.74
CA LEU A 51 17.10 -24.44 -5.47
C LEU A 51 17.06 -22.94 -5.14
N VAL A 52 18.17 -22.24 -5.36
CA VAL A 52 18.25 -20.79 -5.10
C VAL A 52 17.44 -20.01 -6.14
N ALA A 53 17.39 -20.44 -7.40
CA ALA A 53 16.52 -19.83 -8.41
C ALA A 53 15.03 -19.99 -8.05
N VAL A 54 14.61 -21.17 -7.59
CA VAL A 54 13.23 -21.42 -7.14
C VAL A 54 12.89 -20.55 -5.91
N LEU A 55 13.78 -20.48 -4.91
CA LEU A 55 13.61 -19.62 -3.75
C LEU A 55 13.57 -18.13 -4.14
N GLY A 56 14.43 -17.70 -5.06
CA GLY A 56 14.45 -16.33 -5.59
C GLY A 56 13.18 -15.96 -6.35
N PHE A 57 12.67 -16.89 -7.16
CA PHE A 57 11.41 -16.73 -7.88
C PHE A 57 10.23 -16.61 -6.91
N ILE A 58 10.13 -17.52 -5.93
CA ILE A 58 9.08 -17.47 -4.89
C ILE A 58 9.18 -16.18 -4.09
N GLY A 59 10.39 -15.77 -3.69
CA GLY A 59 10.62 -14.51 -2.97
C GLY A 59 10.16 -13.29 -3.78
N THR A 60 10.57 -13.23 -5.05
CA THR A 60 10.16 -12.16 -5.99
C THR A 60 8.64 -12.08 -6.10
N LEU A 61 7.97 -13.20 -6.36
CA LEU A 61 6.52 -13.27 -6.45
C LEU A 61 5.85 -12.84 -5.15
N THR A 62 6.38 -13.26 -4.01
CA THR A 62 5.85 -12.90 -2.69
C THR A 62 5.91 -11.40 -2.48
N PHE A 63 7.08 -10.77 -2.72
CA PHE A 63 7.24 -9.32 -2.58
C PHE A 63 6.31 -8.54 -3.51
N VAL A 64 6.21 -8.94 -4.78
CA VAL A 64 5.34 -8.29 -5.76
C VAL A 64 3.87 -8.47 -5.38
N ALA A 65 3.44 -9.67 -5.00
CA ALA A 65 2.06 -9.96 -4.60
C ALA A 65 1.68 -9.21 -3.32
N SER A 66 2.55 -9.19 -2.31
CA SER A 66 2.33 -8.41 -1.09
C SER A 66 2.24 -6.92 -1.42
N GLY A 67 3.14 -6.37 -2.25
CA GLY A 67 3.07 -4.97 -2.63
C GLY A 67 1.77 -4.62 -3.38
N ALA A 68 1.33 -5.48 -4.30
CA ALA A 68 0.05 -5.32 -4.99
C ALA A 68 -1.15 -5.35 -4.02
N LEU A 69 -1.12 -6.22 -3.00
CA LEU A 69 -2.16 -6.28 -1.97
C LEU A 69 -2.23 -4.98 -1.16
N PHE A 70 -1.09 -4.41 -0.78
CA PHE A 70 -1.04 -3.13 -0.07
C PHE A 70 -1.62 -1.99 -0.93
N LEU A 71 -1.31 -1.95 -2.23
CA LEU A 71 -1.89 -0.97 -3.15
C LEU A 71 -3.40 -1.15 -3.32
N ALA A 72 -3.89 -2.38 -3.41
CA ALA A 72 -5.32 -2.68 -3.47
C ALA A 72 -6.04 -2.21 -2.20
N LEU A 73 -5.49 -2.49 -1.02
CA LEU A 73 -6.02 -2.01 0.26
C LEU A 73 -6.06 -0.48 0.32
N ALA A 74 -4.99 0.20 -0.12
CA ALA A 74 -4.96 1.65 -0.16
C ALA A 74 -6.05 2.24 -1.07
N LYS A 75 -6.39 1.55 -2.17
CA LYS A 75 -7.47 1.94 -3.07
C LYS A 75 -8.86 1.68 -2.49
N ILE A 76 -9.06 0.56 -1.80
CA ILE A 76 -10.32 0.29 -1.09
C ILE A 76 -10.57 1.36 -0.03
N ILE A 77 -9.53 1.74 0.74
CA ILE A 77 -9.63 2.81 1.74
C ILE A 77 -9.99 4.16 1.09
N GLU A 78 -9.44 4.46 -0.09
CA GLU A 78 -9.77 5.65 -0.89
C GLU A 78 -11.26 5.67 -1.25
N LEU A 79 -11.76 4.58 -1.82
CA LEU A 79 -13.17 4.45 -2.23
C LEU A 79 -14.13 4.55 -1.04
N LEU A 80 -13.82 3.89 0.09
CA LEU A 80 -14.63 4.00 1.30
C LEU A 80 -14.67 5.43 1.84
N ARG A 81 -13.56 6.17 1.72
CA ARG A 81 -13.50 7.58 2.12
C ARG A 81 -14.36 8.45 1.21
N GLU A 82 -14.35 8.22 -0.09
CA GLU A 82 -15.18 8.94 -1.07
C GLU A 82 -16.67 8.70 -0.82
N ILE A 83 -17.07 7.44 -0.63
CA ILE A 83 -18.47 7.07 -0.34
C ILE A 83 -18.94 7.74 0.96
N ARG A 84 -18.11 7.72 2.00
CA ARG A 84 -18.45 8.38 3.28
C ARG A 84 -18.63 9.87 3.11
N ASP A 85 -17.79 10.52 2.31
CA ASP A 85 -17.87 11.96 2.05
C ASP A 85 -19.15 12.32 1.30
N ALA A 86 -19.43 11.61 0.20
CA ALA A 86 -20.64 11.80 -0.59
C ALA A 86 -21.91 11.58 0.26
N ASN A 87 -21.89 10.60 1.16
CA ASN A 87 -23.02 10.36 2.06
C ASN A 87 -23.18 11.48 3.10
N HIS A 88 -22.08 12.04 3.63
CA HIS A 88 -22.15 13.16 4.56
C HIS A 88 -22.65 14.47 3.91
N THR A 89 -22.41 14.67 2.62
CA THR A 89 -22.93 15.85 1.88
C THR A 89 -24.41 15.78 1.50
N ILE A 90 -25.07 14.62 1.67
CA ILE A 90 -26.49 14.42 1.35
C ILE A 90 -27.37 14.57 2.60
N VAL A 91 -26.78 14.36 3.79
CA VAL A 91 -27.50 14.37 5.08
C VAL A 91 -27.57 15.76 5.71
N ASP A 92 -26.76 16.72 5.22
CA ASP A 92 -26.85 18.16 5.53
C ASP A 92 -27.73 18.86 4.48
#